data_AF-A0A915EQN2-F1
#
_entry.id   AF-A0A915EQN2-F1
#
_cell.length_a   1.000
_cell.length_b   1.000
_cell.length_c   1.000
_cell.angle_alpha   90.00
_cell.angle_beta   90.00
_cell.angle_gamma   90.00
#
_symmetry.space_group_name_H-M   'P 1'
#
loop_
_entity.id
_entity.type
_entity.pdbx_description
1 polymer ?
#
loop_
_entity_poly.entity_id
_entity_poly.type
_entity_poly.pdbx_seq_one_letter_code
_entity_poly.pdbx_strand_id
1 'polypeptide(L)'
;MFYYQLLFALVTTVLSDLLSTASAACANIPISECCKQTWSKECPQTQCYIHAVTPKTEEPKCGTAEMNYHPCTSKSVANKLFSSCCELYVPVECQFMCTYETDQTKAKALLTAMSRSKCSFKYLSSILYCASQNRDNRQCCQDLDLNASQLMVGSRCLRMCDPSGISLGKITKEDVTCLFNWNVMMYCHHSGIREM
;
A
#
# COMPACT_ATOMS: atom_id res chain seq x y z
N MET A 1 -71.50 -28.54 27.07
CA MET A 1 -70.38 -27.60 27.34
C MET A 1 -69.01 -28.26 27.39
N PHE A 2 -68.89 -29.51 27.87
CA PHE A 2 -67.59 -30.22 27.96
C PHE A 2 -66.93 -30.59 26.61
N TYR A 3 -67.72 -30.84 25.57
CA TYR A 3 -67.19 -31.27 24.25
C TYR A 3 -66.39 -30.17 23.53
N TYR A 4 -66.83 -28.91 23.67
CA TYR A 4 -66.16 -27.76 23.05
C TYR A 4 -64.80 -27.44 23.70
N GLN A 5 -64.67 -27.64 25.01
CA GLN A 5 -63.38 -27.43 25.69
C GLN A 5 -62.35 -28.49 25.34
N LEU A 6 -62.76 -29.75 25.17
CA LEU A 6 -61.86 -30.82 24.77
C LEU A 6 -61.33 -30.62 23.34
N LEU A 7 -62.21 -30.18 22.43
CA LEU A 7 -61.87 -29.88 21.04
C LEU A 7 -60.94 -28.66 20.94
N PHE A 8 -61.18 -27.62 21.75
CA PHE A 8 -60.29 -26.45 21.79
C PHE A 8 -58.90 -26.81 22.33
N ALA A 9 -58.82 -27.63 23.38
CA ALA A 9 -57.56 -28.11 23.94
C ALA A 9 -56.76 -28.93 22.91
N LEU A 10 -57.40 -29.89 22.23
CA LEU A 10 -56.77 -30.70 21.18
C LEU A 10 -56.29 -29.86 19.99
N VAL A 11 -57.08 -28.87 19.56
CA VAL A 11 -56.67 -27.96 18.49
C VAL A 11 -55.48 -27.11 18.93
N THR A 12 -55.45 -26.59 20.16
CA THR A 12 -54.32 -25.79 20.65
C THR A 12 -53.03 -26.61 20.77
N THR A 13 -53.09 -27.87 21.21
CA THR A 13 -51.90 -28.72 21.31
C THR A 13 -51.35 -29.11 19.94
N VAL A 14 -52.24 -29.43 18.98
CA VAL A 14 -51.83 -29.75 17.61
C VAL A 14 -51.29 -28.51 16.89
N LEU A 15 -51.84 -27.31 17.15
CA LEU A 15 -51.32 -26.05 16.59
C LEU A 15 -49.93 -25.71 17.15
N SER A 16 -49.68 -25.95 18.45
CA SER A 16 -48.35 -25.72 19.04
C SER A 16 -47.29 -26.69 18.51
N ASP A 17 -47.66 -27.94 18.21
CA ASP A 17 -46.74 -28.91 17.60
C ASP A 17 -46.42 -28.58 16.13
N LEU A 18 -47.39 -28.03 15.37
CA LEU A 18 -47.20 -27.59 13.99
C LEU A 18 -46.35 -26.31 13.85
N LEU A 19 -46.19 -25.53 14.93
CA LEU A 19 -45.38 -24.30 14.95
C LEU A 19 -43.94 -24.50 15.44
N SER A 20 -43.55 -25.73 15.83
CA SER A 20 -42.22 -26.03 16.40
C SER A 20 -41.23 -26.64 15.41
N THR A 21 -41.41 -26.45 14.10
CA THR A 21 -40.29 -26.62 13.16
C THR A 21 -39.40 -25.37 13.24
N ALA A 22 -38.58 -25.32 14.27
CA ALA A 22 -37.49 -24.36 14.37
C ALA A 22 -36.60 -24.51 13.14
N SER A 23 -36.65 -23.53 12.24
CA SER A 23 -35.54 -23.24 11.36
C SER A 23 -34.32 -23.03 12.27
N ALA A 24 -33.42 -24.00 12.32
CA ALA A 24 -32.12 -23.83 12.94
C ALA A 24 -31.42 -22.69 12.20
N ALA A 25 -31.39 -21.49 12.79
CA ALA A 25 -30.69 -20.36 12.20
C ALA A 25 -29.20 -20.70 12.14
N CYS A 26 -28.66 -20.91 10.94
CA CYS A 26 -27.25 -21.18 10.76
C CYS A 26 -26.43 -19.97 11.25
N ALA A 27 -25.46 -20.22 12.13
CA ALA A 27 -24.48 -19.21 12.49
C ALA A 27 -23.58 -18.91 11.28
N ASN A 28 -23.29 -17.63 11.06
CA ASN A 28 -22.36 -17.19 10.03
C ASN A 28 -20.93 -17.26 10.60
N ILE A 29 -20.04 -18.03 9.96
CA ILE A 29 -18.66 -18.24 10.41
C ILE A 29 -17.74 -17.17 9.81
N PRO A 30 -16.97 -16.41 10.62
CA PRO A 30 -15.99 -15.45 10.10
C PRO A 30 -14.92 -16.11 9.23
N ILE A 31 -14.43 -15.39 8.21
CA ILE A 31 -13.42 -15.88 7.25
C ILE A 31 -12.17 -16.44 7.96
N SER A 32 -11.73 -15.82 9.06
CA SER A 32 -10.56 -16.25 9.85
C SER A 32 -10.73 -17.61 10.54
N GLU A 33 -11.97 -18.03 10.77
CA GLU A 33 -12.32 -19.27 11.45
C GLU A 33 -12.69 -20.39 10.46
N CYS A 34 -12.81 -20.08 9.17
CA CYS A 34 -13.17 -21.05 8.15
C CYS A 34 -12.28 -22.31 8.14
N CYS A 35 -10.98 -22.18 8.43
CA CYS A 35 -10.08 -23.35 8.44
C CYS A 35 -9.84 -23.94 9.83
N LYS A 36 -10.51 -23.41 10.87
CA LYS A 36 -10.27 -23.78 12.27
C LYS A 36 -11.38 -24.62 12.88
N GLN A 37 -12.57 -24.59 12.30
CA GLN A 37 -13.73 -25.34 12.76
C GLN A 37 -14.44 -26.05 11.62
N THR A 38 -15.07 -27.18 11.94
CA THR A 38 -15.91 -27.92 11.02
C THR A 38 -17.35 -27.39 11.09
N TRP A 39 -18.04 -27.36 9.95
CA TRP A 39 -19.45 -26.97 9.86
C TRP A 39 -20.29 -28.08 9.24
N SER A 40 -21.58 -28.05 9.60
CA SER A 40 -22.57 -28.99 9.11
C SER A 40 -22.87 -28.75 7.62
N LYS A 41 -23.23 -29.82 6.91
CA LYS A 41 -23.62 -29.75 5.49
C LYS A 41 -24.97 -29.07 5.29
N GLU A 42 -25.79 -29.10 6.33
CA GLU A 42 -27.09 -28.45 6.43
C GLU A 42 -26.96 -26.92 6.57
N CYS A 43 -25.78 -26.41 6.95
CA CYS A 43 -25.45 -24.99 7.06
C CYS A 43 -24.22 -24.62 6.21
N PRO A 44 -24.34 -24.60 4.87
CA PRO A 44 -23.22 -24.34 3.98
C PRO A 44 -22.68 -22.90 4.14
N GLN A 45 -21.37 -22.79 4.36
CA GLN A 45 -20.67 -21.50 4.50
C GLN A 45 -20.05 -21.08 3.16
N THR A 46 -20.84 -20.45 2.29
CA THR A 46 -20.41 -20.08 0.93
C THR A 46 -19.14 -19.21 0.94
N GLN A 47 -19.01 -18.30 1.91
CA GLN A 47 -17.83 -17.46 2.09
C GLN A 47 -16.56 -18.26 2.44
N CYS A 48 -16.69 -19.35 3.20
CA CYS A 48 -15.58 -20.22 3.53
C CYS A 48 -15.18 -21.10 2.34
N TYR A 49 -16.15 -21.53 1.54
CA TYR A 49 -15.88 -22.25 0.29
C TYR A 49 -15.09 -21.38 -0.69
N ILE A 50 -15.53 -20.13 -0.89
CA ILE A 50 -14.81 -19.16 -1.74
C ILE A 50 -13.39 -18.96 -1.21
N HIS A 51 -13.20 -18.71 0.09
CA HIS A 51 -11.88 -18.55 0.68
C HIS A 51 -10.97 -19.78 0.48
N ALA A 52 -11.49 -20.99 0.64
CA ALA A 52 -10.72 -22.22 0.52
C ALA A 52 -10.30 -22.53 -0.93
N VAL A 53 -11.09 -22.10 -1.91
CA VAL A 53 -10.84 -22.36 -3.34
C VAL A 53 -10.08 -21.22 -4.01
N THR A 54 -10.13 -19.99 -3.47
CA THR A 54 -9.24 -18.91 -3.92
C THR A 54 -7.80 -19.26 -3.52
N PRO A 55 -6.87 -19.37 -4.49
CA PRO A 55 -5.45 -19.39 -4.15
C PRO A 55 -5.17 -18.13 -3.33
N LYS A 56 -4.46 -18.26 -2.20
CA LYS A 56 -3.75 -17.11 -1.64
C LYS A 56 -2.83 -16.64 -2.76
N THR A 57 -3.23 -15.62 -3.53
CA THR A 57 -2.32 -14.91 -4.41
C THR A 57 -1.21 -14.40 -3.49
N GLU A 58 -0.06 -15.07 -3.52
CA GLU A 58 1.14 -14.51 -2.92
C GLU A 58 1.30 -13.14 -3.56
N GLU A 59 1.19 -12.08 -2.77
CA GLU A 59 1.41 -10.73 -3.27
C GLU A 59 2.75 -10.71 -4.01
N PRO A 60 2.82 -10.05 -5.17
CA PRO A 60 4.05 -10.00 -5.94
C PRO A 60 5.17 -9.46 -5.05
N LYS A 61 6.18 -10.31 -4.81
CA LYS A 61 7.32 -10.08 -3.90
C LYS A 61 8.24 -8.93 -4.32
N CYS A 62 7.94 -8.25 -5.43
CA CYS A 62 8.65 -7.06 -5.86
C CYS A 62 8.54 -5.93 -4.81
N GLY A 63 9.50 -5.02 -4.79
CA GLY A 63 9.52 -3.89 -3.87
C GLY A 63 9.73 -4.26 -2.39
N THR A 64 10.13 -5.51 -2.08
CA THR A 64 10.43 -5.97 -0.71
C THR A 64 11.91 -6.30 -0.54
N ALA A 65 12.37 -6.41 0.71
CA ALA A 65 13.76 -6.74 1.03
C ALA A 65 14.19 -8.09 0.43
N GLU A 66 13.30 -9.09 0.41
CA GLU A 66 13.58 -10.43 -0.12
C GLU A 66 13.94 -10.41 -1.61
N MET A 67 13.41 -9.45 -2.35
CA MET A 67 13.67 -9.26 -3.78
C MET A 67 14.63 -8.11 -4.05
N ASN A 68 15.43 -7.70 -3.05
CA ASN A 68 16.34 -6.55 -3.12
C ASN A 68 15.64 -5.27 -3.62
N TYR A 69 14.37 -5.11 -3.26
CA TYR A 69 13.52 -4.01 -3.69
C TYR A 69 13.36 -3.87 -5.21
N HIS A 70 13.50 -4.95 -5.99
CA HIS A 70 13.27 -4.86 -7.44
C HIS A 70 11.88 -4.26 -7.75
N PRO A 71 11.77 -3.21 -8.57
CA PRO A 71 10.48 -2.56 -8.86
C PRO A 71 9.43 -3.50 -9.45
N CYS A 72 8.17 -3.26 -9.07
CA CYS A 72 7.03 -4.04 -9.54
C CYS A 72 6.58 -3.68 -10.95
N THR A 73 6.96 -2.50 -11.42
CA THR A 73 6.58 -1.97 -12.73
C THR A 73 7.80 -1.52 -13.52
N SER A 74 7.67 -1.47 -14.84
CA SER A 74 8.71 -0.93 -15.70
C SER A 74 8.98 0.54 -15.40
N LYS A 75 10.24 0.98 -15.59
CA LYS A 75 10.62 2.40 -15.48
C LYS A 75 9.80 3.31 -16.40
N SER A 76 9.38 2.83 -17.57
CA SER A 76 8.55 3.62 -18.51
C SER A 76 7.17 3.92 -17.94
N VAL A 77 6.50 2.91 -17.37
CA VAL A 77 5.18 3.09 -16.74
C VAL A 77 5.29 3.97 -15.49
N ALA A 78 6.29 3.72 -14.63
CA ALA A 78 6.55 4.54 -13.46
C ALA A 78 6.81 6.01 -13.84
N ASN A 79 7.62 6.27 -14.86
CA ASN A 79 7.91 7.64 -15.33
C ASN A 79 6.67 8.36 -15.87
N LYS A 80 5.73 7.64 -16.52
CA LYS A 80 4.46 8.25 -16.94
C LYS A 80 3.66 8.72 -15.73
N LEU A 81 3.49 7.86 -14.72
CA LEU A 81 2.79 8.20 -13.48
C LEU A 81 3.46 9.38 -12.75
N PHE A 82 4.79 9.35 -12.66
CA PHE A 82 5.57 10.42 -12.02
C PHE A 82 5.42 11.74 -12.77
N SER A 83 5.56 11.73 -14.11
CA SER A 83 5.40 12.93 -14.94
C SER A 83 3.99 13.52 -14.82
N SER A 84 2.94 12.70 -14.85
CA SER A 84 1.56 13.16 -14.68
C SER A 84 1.30 13.83 -13.34
N CYS A 85 1.91 13.35 -12.25
CA CYS A 85 1.85 14.05 -10.96
C CYS A 85 2.59 15.40 -11.02
N CYS A 86 3.78 15.42 -11.62
CA CYS A 86 4.57 16.63 -11.74
C CYS A 86 3.89 17.72 -12.58
N GLU A 87 3.13 17.37 -13.60
CA GLU A 87 2.33 18.33 -14.37
C GLU A 87 1.35 19.13 -13.50
N LEU A 88 0.89 18.55 -12.38
CA LEU A 88 -0.05 19.19 -11.46
C LEU A 88 0.64 19.99 -10.34
N TYR A 89 1.77 19.51 -9.82
CA TYR A 89 2.37 20.01 -8.57
C TYR A 89 3.77 20.61 -8.72
N VAL A 90 4.39 20.50 -9.89
CA VAL A 90 5.78 20.91 -10.16
C VAL A 90 5.81 21.86 -11.37
N PRO A 91 6.46 23.03 -11.27
CA PRO A 91 6.51 23.97 -12.38
C PRO A 91 7.33 23.42 -13.55
N VAL A 92 7.01 23.88 -14.77
CA VAL A 92 7.56 23.36 -16.03
C VAL A 92 9.09 23.36 -16.05
N GLU A 93 9.74 24.39 -15.51
CA GLU A 93 11.20 24.47 -15.44
C GLU A 93 11.86 23.38 -14.57
N CYS A 94 11.10 22.69 -13.73
CA CYS A 94 11.56 21.60 -12.86
C CYS A 94 11.14 20.21 -13.36
N GLN A 95 10.22 20.09 -14.32
CA GLN A 95 9.62 18.81 -14.71
C GLN A 95 10.63 17.81 -15.30
N PHE A 96 11.76 18.28 -15.83
CA PHE A 96 12.84 17.39 -16.28
C PHE A 96 13.43 16.52 -15.15
N MET A 97 13.21 16.88 -13.87
CA MET A 97 13.58 16.09 -12.70
C MET A 97 12.64 14.89 -12.47
N CYS A 98 11.48 14.86 -13.12
CA CYS A 98 10.41 13.88 -12.86
C CYS A 98 10.63 12.57 -13.62
N THR A 99 11.80 11.97 -13.40
CA THR A 99 12.21 10.69 -13.95
C THR A 99 12.91 9.87 -12.86
N TYR A 100 12.62 8.58 -12.79
CA TYR A 100 13.31 7.67 -11.88
C TYR A 100 14.72 7.38 -12.40
N GLU A 101 15.69 8.24 -12.08
CA GLU A 101 17.09 8.00 -12.38
C GLU A 101 17.78 7.26 -11.24
N THR A 102 18.14 5.99 -11.48
CA THR A 102 18.72 5.08 -10.50
C THR A 102 20.23 4.87 -10.72
N ASP A 103 20.78 5.39 -11.82
CA ASP A 103 22.22 5.48 -12.03
C ASP A 103 22.80 6.68 -11.28
N GLN A 104 23.83 6.45 -10.47
CA GLN A 104 24.43 7.48 -9.61
C GLN A 104 25.02 8.65 -10.43
N THR A 105 25.66 8.36 -11.57
CA THR A 105 26.32 9.37 -12.40
C THR A 105 25.28 10.25 -13.07
N LYS A 106 24.23 9.65 -13.64
CA LYS A 106 23.12 10.37 -14.27
C LYS A 106 22.31 11.16 -13.24
N ALA A 107 22.06 10.61 -12.05
CA ALA A 107 21.39 11.32 -10.97
C ALA A 107 22.16 12.56 -10.52
N LYS A 108 23.49 12.47 -10.37
CA LYS A 108 24.36 13.63 -10.09
C LYS A 108 24.34 14.66 -11.21
N ALA A 109 24.34 14.20 -12.46
CA ALA A 109 24.23 15.10 -13.62
C ALA A 109 22.88 15.84 -13.64
N LEU A 110 21.80 15.16 -13.26
CA LEU A 110 20.46 15.74 -13.17
C LEU A 110 20.37 16.83 -12.09
N LEU A 111 20.92 16.58 -10.90
CA LEU A 111 21.03 17.59 -9.84
C LEU A 111 21.92 18.79 -10.24
N THR A 112 22.99 18.53 -10.99
CA THR A 112 23.87 19.58 -11.52
C THR A 112 23.16 20.40 -12.60
N ALA A 113 22.34 19.77 -13.43
CA ALA A 113 21.49 20.48 -14.39
C ALA A 113 20.47 21.36 -13.67
N MET A 114 19.86 20.85 -12.60
CA MET A 114 18.93 21.61 -11.77
C MET A 114 19.58 22.85 -11.14
N SER A 115 20.78 22.71 -10.57
CA SER A 115 21.49 23.84 -9.96
C SER A 115 21.88 24.95 -10.95
N ARG A 116 21.93 24.64 -12.25
CA ARG A 116 22.17 25.59 -13.35
C ARG A 116 20.90 26.09 -14.03
N SER A 117 19.75 25.52 -13.69
CA SER A 117 18.46 25.83 -14.31
C SER A 117 17.67 26.88 -13.52
N LYS A 118 16.47 27.21 -14.01
CA LYS A 118 15.50 28.03 -13.25
C LYS A 118 14.77 27.23 -12.17
N CYS A 119 14.96 25.91 -12.11
CA CYS A 119 14.33 25.07 -11.10
C CYS A 119 14.88 25.33 -9.70
N SER A 120 14.03 25.85 -8.81
CA SER A 120 14.40 26.09 -7.42
C SER A 120 14.35 24.80 -6.59
N PHE A 121 15.35 24.59 -5.73
CA PHE A 121 15.41 23.48 -4.76
C PHE A 121 14.16 23.37 -3.87
N LYS A 122 13.38 24.44 -3.69
CA LYS A 122 12.12 24.39 -2.92
C LYS A 122 11.10 23.41 -3.50
N TYR A 123 11.18 23.10 -4.80
CA TYR A 123 10.27 22.18 -5.47
C TYR A 123 10.70 20.72 -5.35
N LEU A 124 11.90 20.42 -4.82
CA LEU A 124 12.32 19.05 -4.58
C LEU A 124 11.36 18.30 -3.65
N SER A 125 10.72 18.99 -2.70
CA SER A 125 9.70 18.38 -1.85
C SER A 125 8.50 17.90 -2.66
N SER A 126 8.02 18.70 -3.61
CA SER A 126 6.92 18.32 -4.52
C SER A 126 7.34 17.21 -5.48
N ILE A 127 8.60 17.24 -5.97
CA ILE A 127 9.15 16.20 -6.85
C ILE A 127 9.20 14.86 -6.10
N LEU A 128 9.73 14.83 -4.87
CA LEU A 128 9.77 13.62 -4.04
C LEU A 128 8.37 13.14 -3.66
N TYR A 129 7.44 14.05 -3.34
CA TYR A 129 6.04 13.72 -3.10
C TYR A 129 5.42 12.99 -4.30
N CYS A 130 5.64 13.48 -5.52
CA CYS A 130 5.18 12.81 -6.73
C CYS A 130 5.89 11.47 -6.98
N ALA A 131 7.20 11.40 -6.74
CA ALA A 131 7.96 10.17 -6.90
C ALA A 131 7.49 9.06 -5.95
N SER A 132 7.11 9.41 -4.71
CA SER A 132 6.72 8.42 -3.70
C SER A 132 5.34 7.82 -3.93
N GLN A 133 4.47 8.48 -4.70
CA GLN A 133 3.05 8.13 -4.83
C GLN A 133 2.38 7.86 -3.46
N ASN A 134 2.70 8.69 -2.46
CA ASN A 134 2.17 8.55 -1.10
C ASN A 134 2.53 7.22 -0.42
N ARG A 135 3.69 6.65 -0.74
CA ARG A 135 4.23 5.44 -0.11
C ARG A 135 5.38 5.76 0.83
N ASP A 136 5.41 5.04 1.96
CA ASP A 136 6.54 5.02 2.88
C ASP A 136 7.61 4.04 2.34
N ASN A 137 8.74 4.58 1.91
CA ASN A 137 9.86 3.80 1.39
C ASN A 137 11.06 3.82 2.35
N ARG A 138 10.86 4.19 3.62
CA ARG A 138 11.95 4.33 4.60
C ARG A 138 12.70 3.03 4.84
N GLN A 139 12.05 1.87 4.77
CA GLN A 139 12.74 0.59 4.95
C GLN A 139 13.75 0.35 3.82
N CYS A 140 13.35 0.51 2.56
CA CYS A 140 14.27 0.42 1.42
C CYS A 140 15.46 1.37 1.57
N CYS A 141 15.20 2.62 1.96
CA CYS A 141 16.26 3.59 2.15
C CYS A 141 17.23 3.24 3.29
N GLN A 142 16.72 2.67 4.38
CA GLN A 142 17.56 2.18 5.49
C GLN A 142 18.43 1.01 5.06
N ASP A 143 17.85 0.04 4.34
CA ASP A 143 18.56 -1.13 3.85
C ASP A 143 19.62 -0.78 2.79
N LEU A 144 19.49 0.38 2.15
CA LEU A 144 20.46 0.95 1.21
C LEU A 144 21.29 2.09 1.83
N ASP A 145 21.47 2.06 3.15
CA ASP A 145 22.43 2.87 3.90
C ASP A 145 22.22 4.39 3.86
N LEU A 146 21.01 4.90 3.57
CA LEU A 146 20.73 6.35 3.61
C LEU A 146 20.74 6.95 5.02
N ASN A 147 20.80 6.13 6.06
CA ASN A 147 20.96 6.56 7.45
C ASN A 147 22.31 6.15 8.05
N ALA A 148 23.23 5.64 7.24
CA ALA A 148 24.47 5.09 7.72
C ALA A 148 25.42 6.18 8.25
N SER A 149 26.19 5.85 9.30
CA SER A 149 26.95 6.82 10.09
C SER A 149 28.00 7.57 9.28
N GLN A 150 28.53 6.96 8.21
CA GLN A 150 29.48 7.57 7.29
C GLN A 150 28.93 8.80 6.55
N LEU A 151 27.61 8.91 6.41
CA LEU A 151 26.98 10.07 5.79
C LEU A 151 26.91 11.27 6.76
N MET A 152 27.14 11.08 8.06
CA MET A 152 27.09 12.12 9.09
C MET A 152 25.78 12.90 9.16
N VAL A 153 24.68 12.30 8.69
CA VAL A 153 23.33 12.89 8.64
C VAL A 153 22.34 12.19 9.58
N GLY A 154 22.74 11.10 10.24
CA GLY A 154 21.85 10.26 11.03
C GLY A 154 20.65 9.78 10.19
N SER A 155 19.44 9.83 10.74
CA SER A 155 18.21 9.47 10.03
C SER A 155 17.62 10.57 9.15
N ARG A 156 18.32 11.71 8.97
CA ARG A 156 17.78 12.90 8.30
C ARG A 156 17.36 12.64 6.86
N CYS A 157 18.06 11.78 6.11
CA CYS A 157 17.70 11.49 4.73
C CYS A 157 16.42 10.65 4.60
N LEU A 158 16.05 9.88 5.63
CA LEU A 158 14.87 9.01 5.59
C LEU A 158 13.56 9.79 5.42
N ARG A 159 13.51 11.06 5.82
CA ARG A 159 12.34 11.92 5.58
C ARG A 159 12.04 12.09 4.08
N MET A 160 13.06 12.01 3.22
CA MET A 160 12.89 12.07 1.76
C MET A 160 12.31 10.79 1.18
N CYS A 161 12.34 9.68 1.92
CA CYS A 161 11.81 8.38 1.50
C CYS A 161 10.33 8.20 1.88
N ASP A 162 9.81 9.04 2.76
CA ASP A 162 8.39 9.18 3.10
C ASP A 162 7.99 10.67 3.13
N PRO A 163 7.96 11.34 1.97
CA PRO A 163 7.68 12.77 1.91
C PRO A 163 6.24 13.12 2.30
N SER A 164 5.32 12.14 2.22
CA SER A 164 3.89 12.35 2.51
C SER A 164 3.55 12.13 3.98
N GLY A 165 4.17 11.17 4.66
CA GLY A 165 3.90 10.86 6.07
C GLY A 165 4.52 11.86 7.06
N ILE A 166 5.61 12.54 6.67
CA ILE A 166 6.36 13.44 7.57
C ILE A 166 6.15 14.93 7.24
N SER A 167 5.36 15.27 6.19
CA SER A 167 5.33 16.60 5.57
C SER A 167 6.75 17.08 5.33
N LEU A 168 7.34 16.68 4.19
CA LEU A 168 8.70 17.09 3.84
C LEU A 168 8.82 18.62 3.89
N GLY A 169 9.39 19.13 4.98
CA GLY A 169 9.65 20.54 5.16
C GLY A 169 10.60 21.07 4.07
N LYS A 170 10.97 22.34 4.14
CA LYS A 170 11.91 22.91 3.16
C LYS A 170 13.20 22.08 3.12
N ILE A 171 13.61 21.71 1.91
CA ILE A 171 14.93 21.15 1.66
C ILE A 171 15.94 22.31 1.72
N THR A 172 16.96 22.16 2.55
CA THR A 172 17.99 23.15 2.85
C THR A 172 19.37 22.67 2.41
N LYS A 173 20.41 23.49 2.57
CA LYS A 173 21.77 23.13 2.16
C LYS A 173 22.34 21.95 2.94
N GLU A 174 21.88 21.76 4.17
CA GLU A 174 22.31 20.65 5.03
C GLU A 174 21.79 19.29 4.52
N ASP A 175 20.88 19.29 3.54
CA ASP A 175 20.38 18.07 2.90
C ASP A 175 21.20 17.66 1.69
N VAL A 176 22.25 18.40 1.32
CA VAL A 176 23.02 18.12 0.09
C VAL A 176 23.57 16.70 0.09
N THR A 177 23.98 16.17 1.23
CA THR A 177 24.45 14.78 1.38
C THR A 177 23.35 13.77 1.04
N CYS A 178 22.10 14.05 1.44
CA CYS A 178 20.96 13.22 1.04
C CYS A 178 20.73 13.32 -0.47
N LEU A 179 20.78 14.53 -1.03
CA LEU A 179 20.61 14.76 -2.47
C LEU A 179 21.69 14.05 -3.29
N PHE A 180 22.94 13.94 -2.82
CA PHE A 180 23.99 13.18 -3.52
C PHE A 180 23.69 11.68 -3.68
N ASN A 181 22.73 11.16 -2.92
CA ASN A 181 22.21 9.80 -3.00
C ASN A 181 20.81 9.76 -3.64
N TRP A 182 20.51 10.72 -4.53
CA TRP A 182 19.25 10.79 -5.28
C TRP A 182 18.88 9.50 -5.99
N ASN A 183 19.88 8.79 -6.52
CA ASN A 183 19.66 7.52 -7.20
C ASN A 183 19.04 6.45 -6.28
N VAL A 184 19.45 6.42 -5.00
CA VAL A 184 18.92 5.48 -4.00
C VAL A 184 17.47 5.84 -3.66
N MET A 185 17.19 7.14 -3.46
CA MET A 185 15.83 7.60 -3.20
C MET A 185 14.90 7.30 -4.38
N MET A 186 15.33 7.57 -5.61
CA MET A 186 14.56 7.26 -6.82
C MET A 186 14.36 5.75 -6.99
N TYR A 187 15.37 4.94 -6.70
CA TYR A 187 15.24 3.49 -6.72
C TYR A 187 14.15 3.04 -5.75
N CYS A 188 14.23 3.43 -4.48
CA CYS A 188 13.25 3.05 -3.46
C CYS A 188 11.84 3.55 -3.77
N HIS A 189 11.69 4.77 -4.29
CA HIS A 189 10.39 5.26 -4.71
C HIS A 189 9.81 4.47 -5.89
N HIS A 190 10.64 4.11 -6.89
CA HIS A 190 10.21 3.25 -7.99
C HIS A 190 9.81 1.86 -7.48
N SER A 191 10.56 1.31 -6.53
CA SER A 191 10.27 0.04 -5.87
C SER A 191 8.92 0.01 -5.16
N GLY A 192 8.49 1.14 -4.60
CA GLY A 192 7.20 1.29 -3.92
C GLY A 192 5.98 1.39 -4.85
N ILE A 193 6.19 1.58 -6.16
CA ILE A 193 5.07 1.72 -7.12
C ILE A 193 4.40 0.38 -7.33
N ARG A 194 3.11 0.31 -6.97
CA ARG A 194 2.23 -0.82 -7.25
C ARG A 194 1.28 -0.39 -8.35
N GLU A 195 1.28 -1.10 -9.48
CA GLU A 195 0.19 -1.00 -10.45
C GLU A 195 -1.09 -1.43 -9.72
N MET A 196 -2.12 -0.56 -9.73
CA MET A 196 -3.46 -0.89 -9.23
C MET A 196 -4.25 -1.59 -10.33
#